data_AF-A0A973CNS8-F1
#
_entry.id   AF-A0A973CNS8-F1
#
_cell.length_a   1.000
_cell.length_b   1.000
_cell.length_c   1.000
_cell.angle_alpha   90.00
_cell.angle_beta   90.00
_cell.angle_gamma   90.00
#
_symmetry.space_group_name_H-M   'P 1'
#
loop_
_entity.id
_entity.type
_entity.pdbx_description
1 polymer ?
#
loop_
_entity_poly.entity_id
_entity_poly.type
_entity_poly.pdbx_seq_one_letter_code
_entity_poly.pdbx_strand_id
1 'polypeptide(L)'
;MIKAKCPSCGWKDDVDDSFLGAEAECPECETVFTVKKLRKKKKKVKKTNELIVAPKEDFEKISVNEDDAREKLGEFQKTYKSCIANQFAGYVFSMVGLLLGGYMIRNAFSFLKEGEVGSMIALGLMSLVPIGFAINGIVVLRKRGKGRVKFHENGFISQSAEASSIFLWEHIVSIKEEVSYESYPFLSGPAKRIKQKHSDYIVIRRDGLQFIFSENTLSKYNVFANELQLKILPYNVPWHVVEYE
;
A
#
# COMPACT_ATOMS: atom_id res chain seq x y z
N MET A 1 23.45 31.10 7.57
CA MET A 1 24.61 30.22 7.76
C MET A 1 24.43 28.95 6.91
N ILE A 2 25.21 28.82 5.84
CA ILE A 2 25.32 27.64 4.98
C ILE A 2 26.68 26.97 5.13
N LYS A 3 26.72 25.64 4.98
CA LYS A 3 27.98 24.88 4.93
C LYS A 3 28.58 24.97 3.54
N ALA A 4 29.67 25.70 3.39
CA ALA A 4 30.52 25.66 2.21
C ALA A 4 31.45 24.44 2.28
N LYS A 5 31.80 23.88 1.11
CA LYS A 5 32.79 22.80 1.02
C LYS A 5 33.71 23.05 -0.17
N CYS A 6 35.02 23.10 0.06
CA CYS A 6 36.00 23.20 -1.00
C CYS A 6 36.01 21.91 -1.85
N PRO A 7 35.92 22.00 -3.19
CA PRO A 7 35.91 20.83 -4.07
C PRO A 7 37.27 20.13 -4.16
N SER A 8 38.39 20.85 -3.95
CA SER A 8 39.74 20.31 -4.08
C SER A 8 40.20 19.54 -2.84
N CYS A 9 40.18 20.17 -1.66
CA CYS A 9 40.71 19.57 -0.42
C CYS A 9 39.63 19.06 0.53
N GLY A 10 38.36 19.40 0.30
CA GLY A 10 37.24 18.96 1.13
C GLY A 10 37.04 19.72 2.44
N TRP A 11 37.78 20.80 2.67
CA TRP A 11 37.59 21.75 3.77
C TRP A 11 36.14 22.25 3.84
N LYS A 12 35.64 22.52 5.05
CA LYS A 12 34.25 22.92 5.30
C LYS A 12 34.19 24.04 6.32
N ASP A 13 33.30 25.00 6.07
CA ASP A 13 33.06 26.11 6.99
C ASP A 13 31.63 26.63 6.87
N ASP A 14 31.17 27.32 7.91
CA ASP A 14 29.86 27.96 7.97
C ASP A 14 29.98 29.41 7.49
N VAL A 15 29.40 29.68 6.31
CA VAL A 15 29.43 30.99 5.65
C VAL A 15 28.03 31.61 5.70
N ASP A 16 27.92 32.93 5.71
CA ASP A 16 26.63 33.60 5.66
C ASP A 16 25.87 33.31 4.33
N ASP A 17 24.54 33.29 4.38
CA ASP A 17 23.69 32.99 3.23
C ASP A 17 23.85 34.06 2.12
N SER A 18 24.28 35.27 2.49
CA SER A 18 24.57 36.36 1.56
C SER A 18 25.68 36.05 0.55
N PHE A 19 26.58 35.09 0.84
CA PHE A 19 27.67 34.71 -0.06
C PHE A 19 27.29 33.62 -1.07
N LEU A 20 26.02 33.22 -1.15
CA LEU A 20 25.55 32.26 -2.15
C LEU A 20 25.78 32.76 -3.57
N GLY A 21 26.56 32.01 -4.35
CA GLY A 21 26.91 32.35 -5.73
C GLY A 21 28.16 33.22 -5.87
N ALA A 22 28.75 33.68 -4.76
CA ALA A 22 30.03 34.39 -4.78
C ALA A 22 31.21 33.42 -4.99
N GLU A 23 32.31 33.94 -5.51
CA GLU A 23 33.60 33.24 -5.55
C GLU A 23 34.29 33.38 -4.19
N ALA A 24 34.78 32.26 -3.67
CA ALA A 24 35.51 32.20 -2.41
C ALA A 24 36.81 31.42 -2.61
N GLU A 25 37.86 31.83 -1.92
CA GLU A 25 39.16 31.18 -1.92
C GLU A 25 39.30 30.27 -0.70
N CYS A 26 39.78 29.04 -0.91
CA CYS A 26 39.96 28.09 0.18
C CYS A 26 41.23 28.40 0.98
N PRO A 27 41.17 28.56 2.32
CA PRO A 27 42.35 28.90 3.12
C PRO A 27 43.39 27.76 3.22
N GLU A 28 43.01 26.53 2.89
CA GLU A 28 43.89 25.35 3.00
C GLU A 28 44.63 25.00 1.71
N CYS A 29 44.05 25.33 0.55
CA CYS A 29 44.58 24.89 -0.74
C CYS A 29 44.50 25.95 -1.84
N GLU A 30 44.12 27.18 -1.48
CA GLU A 30 44.10 28.37 -2.34
C GLU A 30 43.23 28.20 -3.61
N THR A 31 42.41 27.15 -3.68
CA THR A 31 41.51 26.94 -4.81
C THR A 31 40.35 27.91 -4.71
N VAL A 32 40.09 28.67 -5.77
CA VAL A 32 38.90 29.52 -5.91
C VAL A 32 37.72 28.67 -6.38
N PHE A 33 36.58 28.76 -5.69
CA PHE A 33 35.35 28.05 -6.04
C PHE A 33 34.10 28.87 -5.74
N THR A 34 33.02 28.62 -6.48
CA THR A 34 31.73 29.28 -6.24
C THR A 34 30.99 28.64 -5.07
N VAL A 35 30.55 29.44 -4.10
CA VAL A 35 29.77 28.98 -2.95
C VAL A 35 28.39 28.53 -3.40
N LYS A 36 28.11 27.23 -3.29
CA LYS A 36 26.82 26.62 -3.64
C LYS A 36 26.14 26.05 -2.41
N LYS A 37 24.81 26.22 -2.31
CA LYS A 37 24.00 25.59 -1.27
C LYS A 37 24.13 24.08 -1.39
N LEU A 38 24.77 23.43 -0.42
CA LEU A 38 24.76 21.98 -0.33
C LEU A 38 23.30 21.53 -0.18
N ARG A 39 22.72 20.99 -1.27
CA ARG A 39 21.44 20.27 -1.19
C ARG A 39 21.65 19.19 -0.15
N LYS A 40 20.97 19.28 1.00
CA LYS A 40 20.92 18.20 1.97
C LYS A 40 20.46 16.97 1.19
N LYS A 41 21.38 16.04 0.89
CA LYS A 41 20.97 14.72 0.41
C LYS A 41 20.01 14.24 1.50
N LYS A 42 18.72 14.10 1.18
CA LYS A 42 17.75 13.48 2.08
C LYS A 42 18.44 12.20 2.56
N LYS A 43 18.87 12.17 3.83
CA LYS A 43 19.33 10.93 4.43
C LYS A 43 18.18 9.99 4.15
N LYS A 44 18.40 8.94 3.34
CA LYS A 44 17.52 7.77 3.36
C LYS A 44 17.49 7.42 4.85
N VAL A 45 16.38 7.76 5.51
CA VAL A 45 16.12 7.30 6.86
C VAL A 45 16.18 5.79 6.69
N LYS A 46 17.30 5.18 7.11
CA LYS A 46 17.33 3.76 7.36
C LYS A 46 16.20 3.60 8.36
N LYS A 47 15.11 2.99 7.89
CA LYS A 47 13.92 2.66 8.68
C LYS A 47 14.40 1.68 9.74
N THR A 48 15.02 2.19 10.79
CA THR A 48 15.32 1.41 11.99
C THR A 48 13.96 1.24 12.65
N ASN A 49 13.24 0.21 12.18
CA ASN A 49 12.08 -0.36 12.85
C ASN A 49 12.56 -1.02 14.16
N GLU A 50 13.15 -0.24 15.07
CA GLU A 50 13.04 -0.56 16.50
C GLU A 50 11.65 -0.08 16.91
N LEU A 51 10.62 -0.77 16.40
CA LEU A 51 9.44 -0.95 17.20
C LEU A 51 9.94 -1.65 18.45
N ILE A 52 9.74 -1.02 19.60
CA ILE A 52 9.74 -1.70 20.89
C ILE A 52 8.74 -2.85 20.72
N VAL A 53 9.27 -4.03 20.39
CA VAL A 53 8.47 -5.24 20.25
C VAL A 53 8.07 -5.58 21.67
N ALA A 54 6.86 -5.14 22.05
CA ALA A 54 6.22 -5.62 23.27
C ALA A 54 6.33 -7.15 23.29
N PRO A 55 6.54 -7.77 24.46
CA PRO A 55 6.66 -9.22 24.58
C PRO A 55 5.53 -9.85 23.79
N LYS A 56 5.88 -10.74 22.84
CA LYS A 56 4.90 -11.58 22.17
C LYS A 56 4.34 -12.51 23.21
N GLU A 57 3.37 -12.04 23.99
CA GLU A 57 2.43 -12.94 24.64
C GLU A 57 1.77 -13.75 23.52
N ASP A 58 1.59 -15.04 23.75
CA ASP A 58 1.01 -15.96 22.78
C ASP A 58 -0.47 -15.59 22.56
N PHE A 59 -0.70 -14.58 21.74
CA PHE A 59 -2.01 -14.26 21.20
C PHE A 59 -2.35 -15.37 20.21
N GLU A 60 -2.86 -16.46 20.76
CA GLU A 60 -3.47 -17.55 20.03
C GLU A 60 -4.41 -16.94 18.97
N LYS A 61 -4.37 -17.45 17.74
CA LYS A 61 -5.33 -17.04 16.70
C LYS A 61 -6.71 -17.52 17.13
N ILE A 62 -7.34 -16.77 18.04
CA ILE A 62 -8.70 -17.02 18.50
C ILE A 62 -9.55 -16.85 17.25
N SER A 63 -10.08 -17.96 16.74
CA SER A 63 -11.18 -17.92 15.78
C SER A 63 -12.33 -17.24 16.50
N VAL A 64 -12.48 -15.94 16.29
CA VAL A 64 -13.45 -15.12 16.97
C VAL A 64 -14.84 -15.64 16.64
N ASN A 65 -15.53 -16.21 17.62
CA ASN A 65 -16.96 -16.49 17.52
C ASN A 65 -17.72 -15.15 17.41
N GLU A 66 -18.67 -15.04 16.50
CA GLU A 66 -19.41 -13.77 16.30
C GLU A 66 -20.21 -13.37 17.56
N ASP A 67 -20.62 -14.34 18.37
CA ASP A 67 -21.33 -14.09 19.63
C ASP A 67 -20.40 -13.47 20.69
N ASP A 68 -19.20 -14.03 20.89
CA ASP A 68 -18.19 -13.46 21.79
C ASP A 68 -17.75 -12.06 21.34
N ALA A 69 -17.69 -11.84 20.02
CA ALA A 69 -17.38 -10.54 19.45
C ALA A 69 -18.47 -9.51 19.79
N ARG A 70 -19.75 -9.90 19.71
CA ARG A 70 -20.88 -9.03 20.02
C ARG A 70 -20.88 -8.59 21.48
N GLU A 71 -20.60 -9.50 22.40
CA GLU A 71 -20.53 -9.17 23.83
C GLU A 71 -19.46 -8.11 24.10
N LYS A 72 -18.28 -8.24 23.50
CA LYS A 72 -17.16 -7.29 23.70
C LYS A 72 -17.32 -5.97 22.96
N LEU A 73 -17.88 -6.01 21.75
CA LEU A 73 -17.92 -4.85 20.86
C LEU A 73 -19.16 -3.97 21.04
N GLY A 74 -20.21 -4.49 21.68
CA GLY A 74 -21.48 -3.80 21.78
C GLY A 74 -22.26 -3.79 20.47
N GLU A 75 -23.22 -2.88 20.38
CA GLU A 75 -24.18 -2.85 19.27
C GLU A 75 -23.50 -2.59 17.91
N PHE A 76 -23.99 -3.30 16.89
CA PHE A 76 -23.55 -3.12 15.52
C PHE A 76 -24.04 -1.78 14.98
N GLN A 77 -23.12 -1.01 14.38
CA GLN A 77 -23.44 0.32 13.82
C GLN A 77 -23.45 0.29 12.30
N LYS A 78 -22.37 -0.21 11.68
CA LYS A 78 -22.15 -0.05 10.23
C LYS A 78 -21.24 -1.11 9.64
N THR A 79 -21.35 -1.35 8.34
CA THR A 79 -20.40 -2.23 7.61
C THR A 79 -19.76 -1.50 6.44
N TYR A 80 -18.45 -1.64 6.33
CA TYR A 80 -17.64 -1.20 5.21
C TYR A 80 -17.19 -2.43 4.42
N LYS A 81 -17.50 -2.45 3.13
CA LYS A 81 -17.13 -3.56 2.23
C LYS A 81 -15.77 -3.29 1.61
N SER A 82 -15.09 -4.34 1.16
CA SER A 82 -13.90 -4.20 0.34
C SER A 82 -14.16 -3.41 -0.96
N CYS A 83 -13.16 -2.70 -1.47
CA CYS A 83 -13.28 -1.98 -2.75
C CYS A 83 -13.51 -2.96 -3.92
N ILE A 84 -14.54 -2.68 -4.75
CA ILE A 84 -14.93 -3.53 -5.88
C ILE A 84 -13.90 -3.44 -7.02
N ALA A 85 -13.13 -2.35 -7.12
CA ALA A 85 -12.18 -2.12 -8.21
C ALA A 85 -11.18 -3.27 -8.37
N ASN A 86 -10.66 -3.80 -7.25
CA ASN A 86 -9.73 -4.94 -7.27
C ASN A 86 -10.38 -6.26 -7.69
N GLN A 87 -11.68 -6.43 -7.40
CA GLN A 87 -12.44 -7.59 -7.91
C GLN A 87 -12.67 -7.45 -9.42
N PHE A 88 -12.99 -6.24 -9.87
CA PHE A 88 -13.23 -5.94 -11.27
C PHE A 88 -11.98 -6.15 -12.13
N ALA A 89 -10.80 -5.74 -11.67
CA ALA A 89 -9.55 -6.04 -12.36
C ALA A 89 -9.36 -7.55 -12.60
N GLY A 90 -9.65 -8.37 -11.59
CA GLY A 90 -9.62 -9.84 -11.72
C GLY A 90 -10.60 -10.38 -12.77
N TYR A 91 -11.83 -9.84 -12.81
CA TYR A 91 -12.81 -10.19 -13.85
C TYR A 91 -12.34 -9.81 -15.25
N VAL A 92 -11.80 -8.59 -15.42
CA VAL A 92 -11.29 -8.12 -16.71
C VAL A 92 -10.15 -9.01 -17.19
N PHE A 93 -9.16 -9.31 -16.35
CA PHE A 93 -8.07 -10.22 -16.71
C PHE A 93 -8.56 -11.63 -17.05
N SER A 94 -9.53 -12.15 -16.30
CA SER A 94 -10.12 -13.46 -16.60
C SER A 94 -10.86 -13.46 -17.94
N MET A 95 -11.63 -12.41 -18.23
CA MET A 95 -12.35 -12.27 -19.51
C MET A 95 -11.40 -12.14 -20.70
N VAL A 96 -10.37 -11.29 -20.57
CA VAL A 96 -9.34 -11.15 -21.61
C VAL A 96 -8.62 -12.48 -21.84
N GLY A 97 -8.27 -13.20 -20.77
CA GLY A 97 -7.66 -14.53 -20.86
C GLY A 97 -8.55 -15.55 -21.58
N LEU A 98 -9.85 -15.56 -21.30
CA LEU A 98 -10.81 -16.43 -21.98
C LEU A 98 -10.98 -16.08 -23.46
N LEU A 99 -11.05 -14.79 -23.80
CA LEU A 99 -11.15 -14.32 -25.19
C LEU A 99 -9.90 -14.67 -26.00
N LEU A 100 -8.71 -14.43 -25.43
CA LEU A 100 -7.44 -14.79 -26.06
C LEU A 100 -7.30 -16.32 -26.21
N GLY A 101 -7.69 -17.08 -25.19
CA GLY A 101 -7.70 -18.54 -25.26
C GLY A 101 -8.65 -19.08 -26.32
N GLY A 102 -9.87 -18.53 -26.41
CA GLY A 102 -10.83 -18.88 -27.46
C GLY A 102 -10.33 -18.54 -28.86
N TYR A 103 -9.68 -17.39 -29.03
CA TYR A 103 -9.06 -16.99 -30.29
C TYR A 103 -7.92 -17.95 -30.69
N MET A 104 -7.06 -18.33 -29.73
CA MET A 104 -5.99 -19.31 -29.96
C MET A 104 -6.53 -20.68 -30.35
N ILE A 105 -7.57 -21.17 -29.65
CA ILE A 105 -8.22 -22.44 -29.98
C ILE A 105 -8.81 -22.39 -31.39
N ARG A 106 -9.50 -21.31 -31.76
CA ARG A 106 -10.05 -21.12 -33.11
C ARG A 106 -8.97 -21.21 -34.18
N ASN A 107 -7.83 -20.55 -33.98
CA ASN A 107 -6.71 -20.59 -34.94
C ASN A 107 -6.05 -21.98 -34.97
N ALA A 108 -5.93 -22.66 -33.84
CA ALA A 108 -5.41 -24.02 -33.79
C ALA A 108 -6.30 -25.01 -34.57
N PHE A 109 -7.63 -24.85 -34.52
CA PHE A 109 -8.57 -25.61 -35.35
C PHE A 109 -8.39 -25.39 -36.85
N SER A 110 -7.95 -24.20 -37.30
CA SER A 110 -7.64 -24.01 -38.72
C SER A 110 -6.39 -24.77 -39.18
N PHE A 111 -5.39 -24.94 -38.32
CA PHE A 111 -4.17 -25.72 -38.63
C PHE A 111 -4.40 -27.24 -38.62
N LEU A 112 -5.34 -27.73 -37.80
CA LEU A 112 -5.70 -29.16 -37.75
C LEU A 112 -6.21 -29.72 -39.08
N LYS A 113 -6.70 -28.87 -40.00
CA LYS A 113 -7.15 -29.30 -41.32
C LYS A 113 -6.03 -29.87 -42.20
N GLU A 114 -4.77 -29.65 -41.84
CA GLU A 114 -3.61 -30.13 -42.61
C GLU A 114 -3.14 -31.54 -42.22
N GLY A 115 -3.80 -32.20 -41.26
CA GLY A 115 -3.62 -33.64 -40.99
C GLY A 115 -2.34 -34.03 -40.23
N GLU A 116 -1.58 -33.07 -39.72
CA GLU A 116 -0.34 -33.35 -38.99
C GLU A 116 -0.60 -33.76 -37.54
N VAL A 117 -0.05 -34.90 -37.09
CA VAL A 117 -0.19 -35.43 -35.72
C VAL A 117 0.31 -34.43 -34.65
N GLY A 118 1.30 -33.60 -34.99
CA GLY A 118 1.80 -32.53 -34.11
C GLY A 118 0.73 -31.50 -33.74
N SER A 119 -0.26 -31.28 -34.61
CA SER A 119 -1.34 -30.31 -34.37
C SER A 119 -2.30 -30.72 -33.26
N MET A 120 -2.51 -32.03 -33.02
CA MET A 120 -3.38 -32.49 -31.93
C MET A 120 -2.75 -32.29 -30.54
N ILE A 121 -1.43 -32.52 -30.41
CA ILE A 121 -0.70 -32.27 -29.16
C ILE A 121 -0.70 -30.76 -28.85
N ALA A 122 -0.46 -29.93 -29.87
CA ALA A 122 -0.51 -28.47 -29.74
C ALA A 122 -1.90 -27.98 -29.32
N LEU A 123 -2.98 -28.52 -29.91
CA LEU A 123 -4.35 -28.17 -29.52
C LEU A 123 -4.63 -28.52 -28.06
N GLY A 124 -4.20 -29.71 -27.61
CA GLY A 124 -4.33 -30.15 -26.22
C GLY A 124 -3.65 -29.20 -25.25
N LEU A 125 -2.37 -28.87 -25.49
CA LEU A 125 -1.61 -27.95 -24.64
C LEU A 125 -2.21 -26.53 -24.62
N MET A 126 -2.64 -26.02 -25.77
CA MET A 126 -3.23 -24.68 -25.89
C MET A 126 -4.58 -24.57 -25.20
N SER A 127 -5.33 -25.66 -25.06
CA SER A 127 -6.59 -25.69 -24.32
C SER A 127 -6.43 -25.59 -22.80
N LEU A 128 -5.28 -26.04 -22.26
CA LEU A 128 -5.01 -25.99 -20.81
C LEU A 128 -4.77 -24.57 -20.30
N VAL A 129 -4.23 -23.69 -21.14
CA VAL A 129 -3.93 -22.29 -20.79
C VAL A 129 -5.18 -21.52 -20.36
N PRO A 130 -6.27 -21.42 -21.16
CA PRO A 130 -7.47 -20.70 -20.74
C PRO A 130 -8.16 -21.34 -19.53
N ILE A 131 -8.12 -22.68 -19.41
CA ILE A 131 -8.67 -23.38 -18.23
C ILE A 131 -7.89 -22.97 -16.97
N GLY A 132 -6.56 -22.91 -17.04
CA GLY A 132 -5.71 -22.44 -15.95
C GLY A 132 -6.02 -21.00 -15.54
N PHE A 133 -6.18 -20.09 -16.50
CA PHE A 133 -6.59 -18.71 -16.24
C PHE A 133 -7.98 -18.61 -15.60
N ALA A 134 -8.95 -19.40 -16.06
CA ALA A 134 -10.29 -19.44 -15.49
C ALA A 134 -10.29 -19.93 -14.05
N ILE A 135 -9.59 -21.04 -13.75
CA ILE A 135 -9.46 -21.58 -12.39
C ILE A 135 -8.79 -20.56 -11.48
N ASN A 136 -7.67 -19.96 -11.92
CA ASN A 136 -6.95 -18.96 -11.13
C ASN A 136 -7.83 -17.71 -10.87
N GLY A 137 -8.56 -17.25 -11.89
CA GLY A 137 -9.55 -16.16 -11.75
C GLY A 137 -10.59 -16.46 -10.68
N ILE A 138 -11.18 -17.66 -10.69
CA ILE A 138 -12.17 -18.10 -9.69
C ILE A 138 -11.56 -18.16 -8.28
N VAL A 139 -10.34 -18.68 -8.14
CA VAL A 139 -9.64 -18.77 -6.84
C VAL A 139 -9.36 -17.38 -6.28
N VAL A 140 -8.86 -16.46 -7.11
CA VAL A 140 -8.60 -15.07 -6.72
C VAL A 140 -9.89 -14.37 -6.31
N LEU A 141 -10.98 -14.57 -7.05
CA LEU A 141 -12.30 -14.00 -6.72
C LEU A 141 -12.83 -14.53 -5.39
N ARG A 142 -12.74 -15.83 -5.12
CA ARG A 142 -13.15 -16.43 -3.84
C ARG A 142 -12.34 -15.90 -2.66
N LYS A 143 -11.03 -15.70 -2.83
CA LYS A 143 -10.16 -15.16 -1.76
C LYS A 143 -10.34 -13.66 -1.52
N ARG A 144 -10.61 -12.86 -2.55
CA ARG A 144 -10.72 -11.38 -2.42
C ARG A 144 -12.13 -10.88 -2.10
N GLY A 145 -13.16 -11.73 -2.21
CA GLY A 145 -14.57 -11.35 -2.06
C GLY A 145 -15.08 -11.05 -0.64
N LYS A 146 -14.29 -11.29 0.41
CA LYS A 146 -14.82 -11.38 1.79
C LYS A 146 -14.31 -10.31 2.76
N GLY A 147 -13.47 -9.38 2.31
CA GLY A 147 -13.01 -8.27 3.15
C GLY A 147 -14.18 -7.41 3.62
N ARG A 148 -14.50 -7.41 4.92
CA ARG A 148 -15.51 -6.55 5.52
C ARG A 148 -15.01 -6.00 6.83
N VAL A 149 -15.29 -4.74 7.09
CA VAL A 149 -15.08 -4.12 8.39
C VAL A 149 -16.44 -3.79 8.99
N LYS A 150 -16.78 -4.45 10.10
CA LYS A 150 -18.00 -4.17 10.85
C LYS A 150 -17.65 -3.22 11.99
N PHE A 151 -18.27 -2.06 12.02
CA PHE A 151 -18.13 -1.04 13.06
C PHE A 151 -19.15 -1.28 14.15
N HIS A 152 -18.72 -1.19 15.40
CA HIS A 152 -19.52 -1.38 16.59
C HIS A 152 -19.27 -0.23 17.58
N GLU A 153 -19.98 -0.24 18.70
CA GLU A 153 -19.86 0.78 19.72
C GLU A 153 -18.47 0.88 20.34
N ASN A 154 -17.88 -0.26 20.73
CA ASN A 154 -16.61 -0.35 21.48
C ASN A 154 -15.41 -0.78 20.61
N GLY A 155 -15.61 -0.95 19.30
CA GLY A 155 -14.53 -1.34 18.39
C GLY A 155 -15.01 -1.64 16.97
N PHE A 156 -14.18 -2.38 16.24
CA PHE A 156 -14.56 -2.94 14.94
C PHE A 156 -14.02 -4.36 14.74
N ILE A 157 -14.66 -5.10 13.85
CA ILE A 157 -14.19 -6.40 13.38
C ILE A 157 -13.68 -6.25 11.97
N SER A 158 -12.42 -6.62 11.73
CA SER A 158 -11.88 -6.82 10.39
C SER A 158 -12.03 -8.29 10.01
N GLN A 159 -12.92 -8.57 9.06
CA GLN A 159 -13.15 -9.89 8.50
C GLN A 159 -12.39 -10.00 7.18
N SER A 160 -11.45 -10.94 7.11
CA SER A 160 -10.77 -11.35 5.88
C SER A 160 -11.24 -12.73 5.45
N ALA A 161 -10.77 -13.23 4.30
CA ALA A 161 -11.11 -14.58 3.86
C ALA A 161 -10.50 -15.68 4.77
N GLU A 162 -9.44 -15.37 5.50
CA GLU A 162 -8.67 -16.35 6.28
C GLU A 162 -8.89 -16.20 7.79
N ALA A 163 -9.16 -14.99 8.27
CA ALA A 163 -9.32 -14.70 9.69
C ALA A 163 -10.22 -13.49 9.96
N SER A 164 -10.83 -13.47 11.14
CA SER A 164 -11.51 -12.32 11.71
C SER A 164 -10.71 -11.80 12.90
N SER A 165 -10.48 -10.49 12.95
CA SER A 165 -9.73 -9.83 14.01
C SER A 165 -10.55 -8.71 14.64
N ILE A 166 -10.63 -8.69 15.97
CA ILE A 166 -11.33 -7.65 16.74
C ILE A 166 -10.36 -6.52 17.10
N PHE A 167 -10.79 -5.27 16.92
CA PHE A 167 -10.06 -4.08 17.33
C PHE A 167 -10.94 -3.28 18.28
N LEU A 168 -10.75 -3.45 19.59
CA LEU A 168 -11.38 -2.62 20.61
C LEU A 168 -10.72 -1.25 20.65
N TRP A 169 -11.48 -0.18 20.82
CA TRP A 169 -10.95 1.19 20.83
C TRP A 169 -9.86 1.40 21.89
N GLU A 170 -10.07 0.86 23.09
CA GLU A 170 -9.12 0.91 24.22
C GLU A 170 -7.82 0.12 23.99
N HIS A 171 -7.81 -0.80 23.01
CA HIS A 171 -6.64 -1.60 22.66
C HIS A 171 -5.83 -1.00 21.51
N ILE A 172 -6.31 0.05 20.85
CA ILE A 172 -5.56 0.72 19.78
C ILE A 172 -4.51 1.61 20.45
N VAL A 173 -3.24 1.41 20.08
CA VAL A 173 -2.10 2.16 20.62
C VAL A 173 -1.76 3.35 19.75
N SER A 174 -1.84 3.21 18.43
CA SER A 174 -1.57 4.30 17.51
C SER A 174 -2.20 4.05 16.15
N ILE A 175 -2.42 5.13 15.42
CA ILE A 175 -2.82 5.08 14.01
C ILE A 175 -1.77 5.84 13.22
N LYS A 176 -1.29 5.24 12.13
CA LYS A 176 -0.38 5.88 11.18
C LYS A 176 -1.09 6.11 9.87
N GLU A 177 -1.06 7.33 9.37
CA GLU A 177 -1.47 7.69 8.02
C GLU A 177 -0.22 7.88 7.18
N GLU A 178 0.03 6.94 6.27
CA GLU A 178 1.09 7.02 5.28
C GLU A 178 0.53 7.70 4.02
N VAL A 179 0.95 8.95 3.79
CA VAL A 179 0.56 9.74 2.64
C VAL A 179 1.62 9.60 1.56
N SER A 180 1.24 9.09 0.39
CA SER A 180 2.09 9.04 -0.79
C SER A 180 1.53 9.92 -1.90
N TYR A 181 2.43 10.43 -2.74
CA TYR A 181 2.05 11.22 -3.90
C TYR A 181 2.56 10.57 -5.18
N GLU A 182 1.64 10.00 -5.95
CA GLU A 182 1.98 9.38 -7.24
C GLU A 182 1.77 10.37 -8.39
N SER A 183 2.77 10.48 -9.26
CA SER A 183 2.61 11.18 -10.54
C SER A 183 2.04 10.23 -11.58
N TYR A 184 1.05 10.67 -12.36
CA TYR A 184 0.53 9.87 -13.46
C TYR A 184 1.64 9.58 -14.49
N PRO A 185 1.96 8.29 -14.76
CA PRO A 185 3.07 7.94 -15.63
C PRO A 185 2.84 8.37 -17.08
N PHE A 186 1.59 8.56 -17.49
CA PHE A 186 1.18 8.90 -18.86
C PHE A 186 1.05 10.40 -19.14
N LEU A 187 1.17 11.28 -18.12
CA LEU A 187 1.09 12.74 -18.33
C LEU A 187 2.48 13.33 -18.63
N SER A 188 2.59 14.03 -19.77
CA SER A 188 3.78 14.78 -20.17
C SER A 188 3.63 16.29 -19.92
N GLY A 189 4.76 17.00 -19.82
CA GLY A 189 4.78 18.46 -19.74
C GLY A 189 4.26 19.02 -18.39
N PRO A 190 3.60 20.19 -18.38
CA PRO A 190 3.14 20.85 -17.14
C PRO A 190 2.10 20.01 -16.37
N ALA A 191 1.35 19.14 -17.05
CA ALA A 191 0.38 18.23 -16.43
C ALA A 191 1.05 17.19 -15.50
N LYS A 192 2.34 16.90 -15.68
CA LYS A 192 3.11 16.00 -14.80
C LYS A 192 3.23 16.53 -13.35
N ARG A 193 2.91 17.81 -13.11
CA ARG A 193 2.87 18.41 -11.77
C ARG A 193 1.63 18.00 -10.98
N ILE A 194 0.60 17.44 -11.63
CA ILE A 194 -0.58 16.92 -10.95
C ILE A 194 -0.17 15.60 -10.28
N LYS A 195 -0.11 15.62 -8.94
CA LYS A 195 0.16 14.45 -8.11
C LYS A 195 -1.15 13.97 -7.50
N GLN A 196 -1.42 12.67 -7.60
CA GLN A 196 -2.53 12.05 -6.87
C GLN A 196 -2.06 11.74 -5.46
N LYS A 197 -2.80 12.24 -4.45
CA LYS A 197 -2.59 11.91 -3.05
C LYS A 197 -3.24 10.56 -2.76
N HIS A 198 -2.47 9.62 -2.24
CA HIS A 198 -2.97 8.37 -1.67
C HIS A 198 -2.68 8.37 -0.17
N SER A 199 -3.66 7.95 0.63
CA SER A 199 -3.50 7.76 2.06
C SER A 199 -3.74 6.29 2.40
N ASP A 200 -2.73 5.66 3.00
CA ASP A 200 -2.82 4.35 3.61
C ASP A 200 -2.85 4.51 5.13
N TYR A 201 -3.75 3.80 5.80
CA TYR A 201 -3.94 3.88 7.24
C TYR A 201 -3.55 2.56 7.89
N ILE A 202 -2.77 2.64 8.96
CA ILE A 202 -2.29 1.49 9.73
C ILE A 202 -2.75 1.66 11.17
N VAL A 203 -3.74 0.88 11.57
CA VAL A 203 -4.23 0.82 12.95
C VAL A 203 -3.41 -0.22 13.70
N ILE A 204 -2.73 0.20 14.77
CA ILE A 204 -1.83 -0.66 15.55
C ILE A 204 -2.47 -0.94 16.91
N ARG A 205 -2.72 -2.21 17.19
CA ARG A 205 -3.25 -2.71 18.46
C ARG A 205 -2.10 -2.95 19.47
N ARG A 206 -2.42 -3.04 20.77
CA ARG A 206 -1.45 -3.19 21.87
C ARG A 206 -0.56 -4.44 21.75
N ASP A 207 -1.08 -5.50 21.17
CA ASP A 207 -0.36 -6.75 20.88
C ASP A 207 0.50 -6.69 19.60
N GLY A 208 0.55 -5.53 18.94
CA GLY A 208 1.26 -5.34 17.68
C GLY A 208 0.50 -5.81 16.44
N LEU A 209 -0.74 -6.31 16.57
CA LEU A 209 -1.56 -6.64 15.41
C LEU A 209 -1.89 -5.35 14.64
N GLN A 210 -1.70 -5.39 13.33
CA GLN A 210 -1.94 -4.24 12.45
C GLN A 210 -3.15 -4.49 11.55
N PHE A 211 -4.03 -3.51 11.46
CA PHE A 211 -5.05 -3.44 10.43
C PHE A 211 -4.72 -2.33 9.45
N ILE A 212 -4.41 -2.73 8.23
CA ILE A 212 -4.03 -1.81 7.15
C ILE A 212 -5.24 -1.62 6.24
N PHE A 213 -5.62 -0.37 5.99
CA PHE A 213 -6.66 -0.04 5.04
C PHE A 213 -6.33 1.17 4.17
N SER A 214 -6.84 1.16 2.94
CA SER A 214 -6.62 2.21 1.94
C SER A 214 -7.77 2.25 0.94
N GLU A 215 -7.67 3.16 -0.04
CA GLU A 215 -8.60 3.24 -1.18
C GLU A 215 -8.78 1.92 -1.91
N ASN A 216 -7.73 1.09 -1.93
CA ASN A 216 -7.74 -0.19 -2.63
C ASN A 216 -8.33 -1.33 -1.79
N THR A 217 -8.33 -1.21 -0.46
CA THR A 217 -8.81 -2.30 0.40
C THR A 217 -10.23 -2.07 0.89
N LEU A 218 -10.64 -0.83 1.15
CA LEU A 218 -11.93 -0.51 1.77
C LEU A 218 -12.73 0.48 0.93
N SER A 219 -13.98 0.14 0.63
CA SER A 219 -14.92 1.09 0.02
C SER A 219 -15.21 2.23 1.01
N LYS A 220 -15.28 3.46 0.50
CA LYS A 220 -15.51 4.66 1.32
C LYS A 220 -14.47 4.80 2.46
N TYR A 221 -13.21 4.47 2.18
CA TYR A 221 -12.13 4.51 3.19
C TYR A 221 -12.01 5.87 3.91
N ASN A 222 -12.22 6.99 3.21
CA ASN A 222 -12.24 8.33 3.81
C ASN A 222 -13.34 8.48 4.88
N VAL A 223 -14.53 7.93 4.63
CA VAL A 223 -15.64 7.95 5.60
C VAL A 223 -15.29 7.08 6.81
N PHE A 224 -14.70 5.91 6.58
CA PHE A 224 -14.21 5.05 7.66
C PHE A 224 -13.12 5.73 8.49
N ALA A 225 -12.13 6.37 7.84
CA ALA A 225 -11.05 7.07 8.52
C ALA A 225 -11.57 8.22 9.40
N ASN A 226 -12.52 9.01 8.91
CA ASN A 226 -13.14 10.08 9.68
C ASN A 226 -13.93 9.54 10.89
N GLU A 227 -14.73 8.49 10.71
CA GLU A 227 -15.46 7.86 11.82
C GLU A 227 -14.51 7.23 12.84
N LEU A 228 -13.43 6.58 12.38
CA LEU A 228 -12.37 6.05 13.22
C LEU A 228 -11.71 7.16 14.04
N GLN A 229 -11.36 8.29 13.41
CA GLN A 229 -10.77 9.44 14.09
C GLN A 229 -11.71 9.98 15.17
N LEU A 230 -13.01 10.07 14.92
CA LEU A 230 -13.99 10.52 15.93
C LEU A 230 -14.10 9.55 17.11
N LYS A 231 -14.11 8.22 16.85
CA LYS A 231 -14.27 7.21 17.90
C LYS A 231 -13.08 7.06 18.82
N ILE A 232 -11.87 7.32 18.34
CA ILE A 232 -10.65 7.18 19.16
C ILE A 232 -10.34 8.42 20.01
N LEU A 233 -10.97 9.58 19.73
CA LEU A 233 -10.74 10.83 20.48
C LEU A 233 -10.85 10.64 22.01
N PRO A 234 -11.88 9.95 22.56
CA PRO A 234 -12.00 9.72 24.00
C PRO A 234 -10.86 8.91 24.62
N TYR A 235 -10.12 8.15 23.80
CA TYR A 235 -9.07 7.23 24.24
C TYR A 235 -7.66 7.83 24.10
N ASN A 236 -7.52 9.08 23.65
CA ASN A 236 -6.24 9.76 23.44
C ASN A 236 -5.25 8.97 22.56
N VAL A 237 -5.78 8.24 21.56
CA VAL A 237 -4.93 7.46 20.64
C VAL A 237 -4.19 8.42 19.70
N PRO A 238 -2.85 8.38 19.66
CA PRO A 238 -2.08 9.24 18.77
C PRO A 238 -2.30 8.88 17.29
N TRP A 239 -2.49 9.92 16.47
CA TRP A 239 -2.59 9.83 15.01
C TRP A 239 -1.35 10.46 14.37
N HIS A 240 -0.50 9.64 13.75
CA HIS A 240 0.74 10.08 13.14
C HIS A 240 0.58 10.15 11.62
N VAL A 241 0.85 11.32 11.04
CA VAL A 241 0.88 11.50 9.58
C VAL A 241 2.34 11.42 9.11
N VAL A 242 2.61 10.53 8.17
CA VAL A 242 3.93 10.34 7.55
C VAL A 242 3.81 10.59 6.06
N GLU A 243 4.41 11.68 5.59
CA GLU A 243 4.39 12.06 4.18
C GLU A 243 5.64 11.54 3.44
N TYR A 244 5.42 10.84 2.33
CA TYR A 244 6.45 10.37 1.41
C TYR A 244 6.41 11.22 0.12
N GLU A 245 7.51 11.93 -0.14
CA GLU A 245 7.69 12.79 -1.33
C GLU A 245 8.18 12.05 -2.57
#